data_AF-A0A6P1CAH8-F1
#
_entry.id   AF-A0A6P1CAH8-F1
#
_cell.length_a   1.000
_cell.length_b   1.000
_cell.length_c   1.000
_cell.angle_alpha   90.00
_cell.angle_beta   90.00
_cell.angle_gamma   90.00
#
_symmetry.space_group_name_H-M   'P 1'
#
loop_
_entity.id
_entity.type
_entity.pdbx_description
1 polymer ?
#
loop_
_entity_poly.entity_id
_entity_poly.type
_entity_poly.pdbx_seq_one_letter_code
_entity_poly.pdbx_strand_id
1 'polypeptide(L)'
;MDHSNHIRLTEEEFTQANLEGASIYGTDDHKVGTVDHVHGAGISSSVVIDVGGFLGIGAKPVSVRVTDLDFMRDESGEIHGVTSWTKDQLKAMPEHRD
;
A
#
# COMPACT_ATOMS: atom_id res chain seq x y z
N MET A 1 -9.74 12.82 11.18
CA MET A 1 -9.45 11.57 11.90
C MET A 1 -8.34 11.87 12.91
N ASP A 2 -8.43 11.38 14.14
CA ASP A 2 -7.41 11.62 15.18
C ASP A 2 -6.31 10.56 15.02
N HIS A 3 -5.14 10.92 14.48
CA HIS A 3 -4.06 9.96 14.19
C HIS A 3 -3.16 9.69 15.41
N SER A 4 -3.57 10.14 16.61
CA SER A 4 -2.77 10.05 17.83
C SER A 4 -2.52 8.62 18.33
N ASN A 5 -3.26 7.61 17.82
CA ASN A 5 -3.15 6.21 18.24
C ASN A 5 -2.75 5.22 17.13
N HIS A 6 -2.40 5.69 15.93
CA HIS A 6 -1.94 4.77 14.89
C HIS A 6 -0.53 4.27 15.18
N ILE A 7 -0.38 2.96 15.31
CA ILE A 7 0.93 2.33 15.51
C ILE A 7 1.54 2.16 14.12
N ARG A 8 2.63 2.88 13.87
CA ARG A 8 3.41 2.73 12.64
C ARG A 8 4.06 1.35 12.65
N LEU A 9 3.92 0.59 11.55
CA LEU A 9 4.56 -0.72 11.46
C LEU A 9 6.08 -0.55 11.49
N THR A 10 6.73 -1.41 12.25
CA THR A 10 8.19 -1.52 12.27
C THR A 10 8.67 -2.32 11.06
N GLU A 11 9.93 -2.13 10.66
CA GLU A 11 10.50 -2.79 9.47
C GLU A 11 10.43 -4.32 9.57
N GLU A 12 10.54 -4.87 10.77
CA GLU A 12 10.38 -6.29 11.09
C GLU A 12 8.96 -6.84 10.82
N GLU A 13 7.94 -5.97 10.85
CA GLU A 13 6.55 -6.33 10.54
C GLU A 13 6.22 -6.21 9.04
N PHE A 14 7.14 -5.68 8.21
CA PHE A 14 6.99 -5.62 6.75
C PHE A 14 7.17 -7.00 6.12
N THR A 15 6.13 -7.80 6.27
CA THR A 15 6.03 -9.15 5.72
C THR A 15 4.82 -9.24 4.81
N GLN A 16 4.87 -10.18 3.87
CA GLN A 16 3.73 -10.47 2.99
C GLN A 16 2.45 -10.73 3.78
N ALA A 17 2.51 -11.53 4.85
CA ALA A 17 1.33 -11.87 5.65
C ALA A 17 0.65 -10.65 6.32
N ASN A 18 1.40 -9.59 6.59
CA ASN A 18 0.89 -8.38 7.22
C ASN A 18 0.43 -7.33 6.18
N LEU A 19 1.16 -7.21 5.06
CA LEU A 19 0.92 -6.15 4.07
C LEU A 19 0.03 -6.58 2.91
N GLU A 20 -0.01 -7.87 2.58
CA GLU A 20 -0.87 -8.41 1.52
C GLU A 20 -2.34 -8.17 1.85
N GLY A 21 -3.11 -7.65 0.89
CA GLY A 21 -4.50 -7.26 1.09
C GLY A 21 -4.70 -5.93 1.82
N ALA A 22 -3.64 -5.25 2.28
CA ALA A 22 -3.76 -3.93 2.90
C ALA A 22 -4.35 -2.91 1.92
N SER A 23 -5.27 -2.08 2.41
CA SER A 23 -5.83 -0.99 1.60
C SER A 23 -4.86 0.19 1.57
N ILE A 24 -4.62 0.73 0.36
CA ILE A 24 -3.77 1.89 0.17
C ILE A 24 -4.63 3.13 -0.03
N TYR A 25 -4.37 4.14 0.79
CA TYR A 25 -5.05 5.43 0.79
C TYR A 25 -4.12 6.52 0.27
N GLY A 26 -4.67 7.44 -0.53
CA GLY A 26 -3.94 8.61 -0.98
C GLY A 26 -3.99 9.75 0.04
N THR A 27 -3.42 10.89 -0.33
CA THR A 27 -3.41 12.13 0.47
C THR A 27 -4.78 12.71 0.79
N ASP A 28 -5.83 12.25 0.11
CA ASP A 28 -7.22 12.71 0.26
C ASP A 28 -8.05 11.72 1.10
N ASP A 29 -7.40 10.81 1.84
CA ASP A 29 -8.03 9.72 2.61
C ASP A 29 -8.93 8.78 1.79
N HIS A 30 -8.83 8.86 0.45
CA HIS A 30 -9.55 7.99 -0.46
C HIS A 30 -8.70 6.77 -0.83
N LYS A 31 -9.36 5.59 -0.85
CA LYS A 31 -8.74 4.34 -1.30
C LYS A 31 -8.33 4.46 -2.77
N VAL A 32 -7.02 4.43 -3.00
CA VAL A 32 -6.43 4.48 -4.34
C VAL A 32 -6.24 3.08 -4.93
N GLY A 33 -6.00 2.09 -4.06
CA GLY A 33 -5.70 0.72 -4.45
C GLY A 33 -5.63 -0.25 -3.27
N THR A 34 -5.16 -1.47 -3.56
CA THR A 34 -4.93 -2.53 -2.58
C THR A 34 -3.60 -3.22 -2.88
N VAL A 35 -2.90 -3.67 -1.85
CA VAL A 35 -1.69 -4.48 -2.01
C VAL A 35 -2.08 -5.85 -2.54
N ASP A 36 -1.62 -6.18 -3.75
CA ASP A 36 -1.82 -7.47 -4.39
C ASP A 36 -0.75 -8.47 -3.95
N HIS A 37 0.53 -8.03 -3.97
CA HIS A 37 1.65 -8.91 -3.64
C HIS A 37 2.81 -8.16 -2.98
N VAL A 38 3.63 -8.90 -2.23
CA VAL A 38 4.80 -8.36 -1.54
C VAL A 38 6.03 -9.18 -1.89
N HIS A 39 7.03 -8.54 -2.47
CA HIS A 39 8.30 -9.15 -2.80
C HIS A 39 9.35 -8.82 -1.73
N GLY A 40 9.86 -9.87 -1.08
CA GLY A 40 10.89 -9.77 -0.04
C GLY A 40 10.32 -9.53 1.35
N ALA A 41 11.18 -9.09 2.27
CA ALA A 41 10.82 -8.79 3.66
C ALA A 41 11.68 -7.63 4.19
N GLY A 42 11.15 -6.87 5.14
CA GLY A 42 11.87 -5.74 5.74
C GLY A 42 11.90 -4.49 4.87
N ILE A 43 12.85 -3.60 5.13
CA ILE A 43 12.96 -2.29 4.45
C ILE A 43 13.29 -2.38 2.95
N SER A 44 13.91 -3.48 2.51
CA SER A 44 14.22 -3.74 1.11
C SER A 44 13.06 -4.40 0.35
N SER A 45 11.92 -4.65 1.01
CA SER A 45 10.75 -5.22 0.35
C SER A 45 10.07 -4.24 -0.60
N SER A 46 9.47 -4.80 -1.65
CA SER A 46 8.66 -4.06 -2.62
C SER A 46 7.24 -4.60 -2.57
N VAL A 47 6.28 -3.69 -2.67
CA VAL A 47 4.85 -3.98 -2.60
C VAL A 47 4.23 -3.63 -3.95
N VAL A 48 3.52 -4.60 -4.51
CA VAL A 48 2.73 -4.43 -5.73
C VAL A 48 1.36 -3.96 -5.31
N ILE A 49 1.01 -2.75 -5.74
CA ILE A 49 -0.29 -2.13 -5.47
C ILE A 49 -1.10 -2.18 -6.75
N ASP A 50 -2.30 -2.70 -6.67
CA ASP A 50 -3.29 -2.59 -7.72
C ASP A 50 -4.01 -1.25 -7.64
N VAL A 51 -3.67 -0.37 -8.58
CA VAL A 51 -4.16 1.01 -8.61
C VAL A 51 -5.33 1.13 -9.58
N GLY A 52 -6.49 1.49 -9.05
CA GLY A 52 -7.72 1.54 -9.84
C GLY A 52 -8.24 0.15 -10.23
N GLY A 53 -9.27 0.11 -11.07
CA GLY A 53 -10.02 -1.12 -11.32
C GLY A 53 -10.98 -1.46 -10.18
N PHE A 54 -11.95 -2.32 -10.48
CA PHE A 54 -12.84 -2.91 -9.49
C PHE A 54 -12.53 -4.41 -9.51
N LEU A 55 -12.04 -4.97 -8.39
CA LEU A 55 -11.69 -6.39 -8.27
C LEU A 55 -10.74 -6.91 -9.36
N GLY A 56 -9.59 -6.26 -9.57
CA GLY A 56 -8.56 -6.71 -10.52
C GLY A 56 -8.88 -6.45 -12.01
N ILE A 57 -10.12 -6.08 -12.36
CA ILE A 57 -10.49 -5.75 -13.74
C ILE A 57 -10.18 -4.27 -13.98
N GLY A 58 -9.21 -4.02 -14.86
CA GLY A 58 -8.71 -2.66 -15.15
C GLY A 58 -7.89 -2.06 -14.02
N ALA A 59 -7.43 -2.88 -13.08
CA ALA A 59 -6.43 -2.50 -12.11
C ALA A 59 -5.06 -2.46 -12.79
N LYS A 60 -4.25 -1.47 -12.41
CA LYS A 60 -2.88 -1.36 -12.90
C LYS A 60 -1.95 -1.75 -11.75
N PRO A 61 -1.19 -2.86 -11.88
CA PRO A 61 -0.20 -3.23 -10.88
C PRO A 61 0.96 -2.24 -10.95
N VAL A 62 1.28 -1.62 -9.81
CA VAL A 62 2.39 -0.68 -9.65
C VAL A 62 3.25 -1.18 -8.51
N SER A 63 4.50 -1.50 -8.82
CA SER A 63 5.48 -1.90 -7.81
C SER A 63 6.15 -0.68 -7.21
N VAL A 64 6.05 -0.53 -5.89
CA VAL A 64 6.71 0.53 -5.13
C VAL A 64 7.46 -0.08 -3.95
N ARG A 65 8.45 0.64 -3.44
CA ARG A 65 9.17 0.18 -2.24
C ARG A 65 8.29 0.35 -1.02
N VAL A 66 8.39 -0.57 -0.06
CA VAL A 66 7.66 -0.47 1.22
C VAL A 66 7.98 0.83 1.95
N THR A 67 9.20 1.35 1.78
CA THR A 67 9.69 2.62 2.37
C THR A 67 9.05 3.87 1.78
N ASP A 68 8.51 3.77 0.58
CA ASP A 68 7.79 4.87 -0.08
C ASP A 68 6.32 4.92 0.37
N LEU A 69 5.86 3.91 1.10
CA LEU A 69 4.53 3.85 1.69
C LEU A 69 4.60 3.95 3.20
N ASP A 70 3.56 4.53 3.77
CA ASP A 70 3.40 4.64 5.20
C ASP A 70 2.39 3.60 5.68
N PHE A 71 2.88 2.49 6.21
CA PHE A 71 2.01 1.46 6.78
C PHE A 71 1.71 1.75 8.25
N MET A 72 0.43 1.81 8.56
CA MET A 72 -0.09 2.06 9.88
C MET A 72 -1.08 0.97 10.26
N ARG A 73 -1.09 0.61 11.54
CA ARG A 73 -2.05 -0.31 12.13
C ARG A 73 -3.06 0.48 12.97
N ASP A 74 -4.34 0.22 12.75
CA ASP A 74 -5.42 0.77 13.57
C ASP A 74 -5.60 0.01 14.89
N GLU A 75 -6.45 0.53 15.79
CA GLU A 75 -6.76 -0.10 17.08
C GLU A 75 -7.38 -1.50 16.93
N SER A 76 -8.06 -1.78 15.81
CA SER A 76 -8.63 -3.08 15.45
C SER A 76 -7.57 -4.07 14.93
N GLY A 77 -6.33 -3.60 14.72
CA GLY A 77 -5.24 -4.40 14.17
C GLY A 77 -5.18 -4.45 12.64
N GLU A 78 -6.06 -3.72 11.94
CA GLU A 78 -6.07 -3.63 10.49
C GLU A 78 -4.92 -2.78 9.98
N ILE A 79 -4.18 -3.32 9.02
CA ILE A 79 -3.03 -2.66 8.41
C ILE A 79 -3.51 -1.94 7.15
N HIS A 80 -3.23 -0.65 7.08
CA HIS A 80 -3.47 0.16 5.90
C HIS A 80 -2.20 0.93 5.53
N GLY A 81 -2.01 1.12 4.23
CA GLY A 81 -0.92 1.94 3.71
C GLY A 81 -1.42 3.31 3.30
N VAL A 82 -0.60 4.33 3.50
CA VAL A 82 -0.82 5.68 3.00
C VAL A 82 0.28 6.03 2.03
N THR A 83 -0.09 6.66 0.93
CA THR A 83 0.85 7.17 -0.06
C THR A 83 0.71 8.67 -0.23
N SER A 84 1.83 9.34 -0.51
CA SER A 84 1.84 10.74 -0.94
C SER A 84 1.34 10.94 -2.37
N TRP A 85 1.12 9.86 -3.13
CA TRP A 85 0.63 9.94 -4.51
C TRP A 85 -0.89 9.90 -4.59
N THR A 86 -1.42 10.64 -5.55
CA THR A 86 -2.83 10.54 -5.92
C THR A 86 -3.07 9.32 -6.82
N LYS A 87 -4.33 8.87 -6.91
CA LYS A 87 -4.75 7.78 -7.80
C LYS A 87 -4.31 8.02 -9.25
N ASP A 88 -4.44 9.24 -9.76
CA ASP A 88 -4.05 9.60 -11.12
C ASP A 88 -2.53 9.58 -11.31
N GLN A 89 -1.75 10.03 -10.31
CA GLN A 89 -0.29 9.92 -10.35
C GLN A 89 0.17 8.48 -10.39
N LEU A 90 -0.40 7.62 -9.54
CA LEU A 90 -0.10 6.19 -9.54
C LEU A 90 -0.48 5.53 -10.88
N LYS A 91 -1.61 5.92 -11.48
CA LYS A 91 -1.98 5.46 -12.83
C LYS A 91 -1.02 5.94 -13.91
N ALA A 92 -0.41 7.11 -13.74
CA ALA A 92 0.58 7.66 -14.65
C ALA A 92 1.98 7.04 -14.48
N MET A 93 2.27 6.38 -13.35
CA MET A 93 3.52 5.65 -13.14
C MET A 93 3.63 4.44 -14.09
N PRO A 94 4.85 3.99 -14.41
CA PRO A 94 5.03 2.77 -15.20
C PRO A 94 4.34 1.58 -14.52
N GLU A 95 3.56 0.82 -15.30
CA GLU A 95 3.02 -0.47 -14.84
C GLU A 95 4.18 -1.41 -14.51
N HIS A 96 4.04 -2.13 -13.40
CA HIS A 96 4.84 -3.31 -13.18
C HIS A 96 4.37 -4.37 -14.18
N ARG A 97 5.23 -4.66 -15.16
CA ARG A 97 5.10 -5.80 -16.06
C ARG A 97 6.19 -6.78 -15.66
N ASP A 98 5.80 -7.84 -14.97
CA ASP A 98 6.63 -9.04 -14.82
C ASP A 98 6.59 -9.86 -16.13
#